data_AF-A0AA36JL45-F1
#
_entry.id   AF-A0AA36JL45-F1
#
_cell.length_a   1.000
_cell.length_b   1.000
_cell.length_c   1.000
_cell.angle_alpha   90.00
_cell.angle_beta   90.00
_cell.angle_gamma   90.00
#
_symmetry.space_group_name_H-M   'P 1'
#
loop_
_entity.id
_entity.type
_entity.pdbx_description
1 polymer ?
#
loop_
_entity_poly.entity_id
_entity_poly.type
_entity_poly.pdbx_seq_one_letter_code
_entity_poly.pdbx_strand_id
1 'polypeptide(L)'
;MAMEGHAAVLALGRCSSGEQLRSRVCCRELHQAASWSVQELRLCPRDDWRALAALLKALPYLQHFNLRGLSNLTQELLMELRRLAPRVQSWDVRFAMPLPWTCLEQWLRQEAQKGDSTRTQVLHTLGAHPSPELTPREVVVAQAYALHCGRIDVCFRFTSHLNRLMTGPLERFARLFDAPSRYAIMVGCERFAVEDTAKEGAAQCFVVTFWGAPQSPGGREKSQSYIWQLSCGQMDDGCWSTDSVVPLDIDSFWDGSFLEE
;
A
#
# COMPACT_ATOMS: atom_id res chain seq x y z
N MET A 1 20.53 -24.65 29.79
CA MET A 1 19.16 -24.77 29.24
C MET A 1 18.84 -23.44 28.60
N ALA A 2 19.12 -23.30 27.30
CA ALA A 2 18.93 -22.05 26.57
C ALA A 2 17.44 -21.92 26.25
N MET A 3 16.80 -20.83 26.68
CA MET A 3 15.45 -20.50 26.25
C MET A 3 15.52 -20.02 24.81
N GLU A 4 14.92 -20.80 23.89
CA GLU A 4 14.68 -20.37 22.51
C GLU A 4 13.84 -19.09 22.55
N GLY A 5 14.44 -17.98 22.09
CA GLY A 5 13.78 -16.69 22.02
C GLY A 5 12.72 -16.68 20.94
N HIS A 6 11.49 -17.00 21.29
CA HIS A 6 10.34 -16.82 20.40
C HIS A 6 10.15 -15.32 20.14
N ALA A 7 10.22 -14.91 18.87
CA ALA A 7 9.85 -13.56 18.44
C ALA A 7 8.34 -13.36 18.72
N ALA A 8 8.02 -12.53 19.71
CA ALA A 8 6.64 -12.13 19.96
C ALA A 8 6.22 -11.10 18.89
N VAL A 9 5.15 -11.41 18.15
CA VAL A 9 4.51 -10.46 17.21
C VAL A 9 3.38 -9.77 17.96
N LEU A 10 3.50 -8.47 18.18
CA LEU A 10 2.45 -7.66 18.79
C LEU A 10 1.51 -7.11 17.71
N ALA A 11 0.24 -7.49 17.74
CA ALA A 11 -0.82 -6.85 16.96
C ALA A 11 -1.75 -6.03 17.86
N LEU A 12 -1.91 -4.74 17.57
CA LEU A 12 -2.87 -3.86 18.25
C LEU A 12 -4.16 -3.80 17.43
N GLY A 13 -5.33 -3.99 18.03
CA GLY A 13 -6.62 -3.86 17.32
C GLY A 13 -7.83 -4.34 18.14
N ARG A 14 -9.00 -3.68 17.96
CA ARG A 14 -10.30 -4.16 18.48
C ARG A 14 -10.97 -5.03 17.41
N CYS A 15 -11.48 -6.21 17.80
CA CYS A 15 -12.18 -7.12 16.88
C CYS A 15 -13.70 -7.07 17.10
N SER A 16 -14.43 -6.93 16.00
CA SER A 16 -15.80 -7.40 15.83
C SER A 16 -15.75 -8.50 14.77
N SER A 17 -16.17 -9.72 15.13
CA SER A 17 -16.13 -10.98 14.36
C SER A 17 -14.81 -11.76 14.40
N GLY A 18 -14.93 -13.07 14.57
CA GLY A 18 -13.89 -13.99 15.00
C GLY A 18 -13.19 -14.70 13.86
N GLU A 19 -11.86 -14.59 13.84
CA GLU A 19 -10.92 -15.51 13.18
C GLU A 19 -9.60 -15.51 13.97
N GLN A 20 -8.89 -16.64 13.92
CA GLN A 20 -7.98 -17.15 14.96
C GLN A 20 -6.63 -16.43 15.13
N LEU A 21 -6.24 -16.38 16.41
CA LEU A 21 -5.00 -16.02 17.11
C LEU A 21 -3.66 -15.96 16.33
N ARG A 22 -3.07 -14.75 16.31
CA ARG A 22 -1.69 -14.48 16.78
C ARG A 22 -1.72 -13.21 17.65
N SER A 23 -0.92 -13.20 18.71
CA SER A 23 -0.95 -12.34 19.91
C SER A 23 -1.49 -10.91 19.72
N ARG A 24 -2.65 -10.66 20.32
CA ARG A 24 -3.23 -9.33 20.50
C ARG A 24 -2.93 -8.85 21.91
N VAL A 25 -2.47 -7.62 22.05
CA VAL A 25 -2.22 -7.03 23.37
C VAL A 25 -3.09 -5.81 23.55
N CYS A 26 -3.91 -5.88 24.59
CA CYS A 26 -4.73 -4.76 24.99
C CYS A 26 -3.81 -3.68 25.58
N CYS A 27 -4.09 -2.39 25.37
CA CYS A 27 -3.27 -1.29 25.92
C CYS A 27 -3.03 -1.39 27.44
N ARG A 28 -3.88 -2.11 28.18
CA ARG A 28 -3.70 -2.38 29.63
C ARG A 28 -2.60 -3.40 29.96
N GLU A 29 -2.26 -4.30 29.05
CA GLU A 29 -1.22 -5.32 29.25
C GLU A 29 0.20 -4.80 28.92
N LEU A 30 0.30 -3.63 28.26
CA LEU A 30 1.57 -3.01 27.86
C LEU A 30 2.48 -2.62 29.03
N HIS A 31 1.94 -2.37 30.22
CA HIS A 31 2.76 -2.07 31.39
C HIS A 31 3.56 -3.27 31.93
N GLN A 32 3.19 -4.51 31.56
CA GLN A 32 3.96 -5.72 31.91
C GLN A 32 4.95 -6.13 30.80
N ALA A 33 4.93 -5.46 29.64
CA ALA A 33 5.71 -5.82 28.45
C ALA A 33 7.18 -5.39 28.48
N ALA A 34 7.64 -4.70 29.53
CA ALA A 34 9.05 -4.29 29.67
C ALA A 34 10.04 -5.48 29.74
N SER A 35 9.54 -6.70 29.91
CA SER A 35 10.31 -7.95 29.93
C SER A 35 10.32 -8.70 28.59
N TRP A 36 9.62 -8.21 27.55
CA TRP A 36 9.43 -8.97 26.31
C TRP A 36 10.49 -8.67 25.26
N SER A 37 11.01 -9.73 24.64
CA SER A 37 11.89 -9.67 23.45
C SER A 37 11.06 -9.54 22.18
N VAL A 38 10.23 -8.51 22.08
CA VAL A 38 9.47 -8.22 20.86
C VAL A 38 10.42 -7.70 19.80
N GLN A 39 10.54 -8.43 18.70
CA GLN A 39 11.35 -8.02 17.55
C GLN A 39 10.52 -7.40 16.42
N GLU A 40 9.21 -7.72 16.36
CA GLU A 40 8.28 -7.21 15.34
C GLU A 40 7.01 -6.62 15.97
N LEU A 41 6.64 -5.41 15.53
CA LEU A 41 5.38 -4.74 15.87
C LEU A 41 4.57 -4.49 14.59
N ARG A 42 3.28 -4.86 14.60
CA ARG A 42 2.32 -4.58 13.52
C ARG A 42 1.18 -3.70 14.02
N LEU A 43 0.92 -2.60 13.31
CA LEU A 43 -0.17 -1.68 13.65
C LEU A 43 -1.44 -1.98 12.87
N CYS A 44 -2.58 -1.62 13.47
CA CYS A 44 -3.86 -1.54 12.79
C CYS A 44 -4.27 -0.09 12.52
N PRO A 45 -5.12 0.16 11.50
CA PRO A 45 -5.57 1.51 11.11
C PRO A 45 -6.26 2.37 12.18
N ARG A 46 -6.64 1.79 13.33
CA ARG A 46 -7.43 2.44 14.39
C ARG A 46 -6.64 2.71 15.68
N ASP A 47 -5.34 2.48 15.68
CA ASP A 47 -4.54 2.55 16.90
C ASP A 47 -4.26 4.00 17.33
N ASP A 48 -4.46 4.31 18.62
CA ASP A 48 -4.14 5.62 19.18
C ASP A 48 -2.63 5.89 19.13
N TRP A 49 -2.25 6.87 18.32
CA TRP A 49 -0.91 7.39 18.11
C TRP A 49 -0.18 7.76 19.41
N ARG A 50 -0.89 8.24 20.44
CA ARG A 50 -0.29 8.52 21.75
C ARG A 50 0.11 7.25 22.48
N ALA A 51 -0.74 6.22 22.42
CA ALA A 51 -0.45 4.91 22.99
C ALA A 51 0.72 4.24 22.27
N LEU A 52 0.77 4.38 20.94
CA LEU A 52 1.88 3.90 20.13
C LEU A 52 3.22 4.56 20.50
N ALA A 53 3.23 5.88 20.71
CA ALA A 53 4.44 6.58 21.10
C ALA A 53 4.97 6.12 22.47
N ALA A 54 4.08 5.84 23.43
CA ALA A 54 4.46 5.25 24.71
C ALA A 54 4.99 3.82 24.54
N LEU A 55 4.36 3.04 23.66
CA LEU A 55 4.77 1.67 23.35
C LEU A 55 6.18 1.60 22.74
N LEU A 56 6.45 2.41 21.72
CA LEU A 56 7.77 2.43 21.05
C LEU A 56 8.90 2.79 22.03
N LYS A 57 8.64 3.70 22.98
CA LYS A 57 9.60 4.01 24.06
C LYS A 57 9.83 2.83 25.00
N ALA A 58 8.83 1.98 25.20
CA ALA A 58 8.88 0.80 26.06
C ALA A 58 9.47 -0.45 25.38
N LEU A 59 9.72 -0.42 24.07
CA LEU A 59 10.27 -1.54 23.30
C LEU A 59 11.72 -1.25 22.82
N PRO A 60 12.73 -1.29 23.72
CA PRO A 60 14.10 -0.92 23.40
C PRO A 60 14.82 -1.87 22.43
N TYR A 61 14.23 -3.04 22.16
CA TYR A 61 14.75 -4.11 21.30
C TYR A 61 13.97 -4.28 19.99
N LEU A 62 13.04 -3.37 19.67
CA LEU A 62 12.29 -3.45 18.43
C LEU A 62 13.24 -3.29 17.23
N GLN A 63 13.34 -4.33 16.40
CA GLN A 63 14.20 -4.35 15.21
C GLN A 63 13.41 -4.18 13.92
N HIS A 64 12.18 -4.69 13.89
CA HIS A 64 11.30 -4.67 12.72
C HIS A 64 10.00 -3.95 13.05
N PHE A 65 9.63 -2.97 12.23
CA PHE A 65 8.39 -2.24 12.39
C PHE A 65 7.55 -2.34 11.13
N ASN A 66 6.38 -2.98 11.26
CA ASN A 66 5.49 -3.29 10.17
C ASN A 66 4.29 -2.32 10.16
N LEU A 67 4.33 -1.39 9.20
CA LEU A 67 3.30 -0.39 8.93
C LEU A 67 2.53 -0.71 7.63
N ARG A 68 2.65 -1.94 7.13
CA ARG A 68 2.08 -2.36 5.85
C ARG A 68 0.56 -2.14 5.82
N GLY A 69 0.07 -1.50 4.76
CA GLY A 69 -1.37 -1.28 4.54
C GLY A 69 -2.04 -0.25 5.46
N LEU A 70 -1.28 0.50 6.27
CA LEU A 70 -1.85 1.52 7.16
C LEU A 70 -2.48 2.66 6.34
N SER A 71 -3.76 2.98 6.56
CA SER A 71 -4.53 3.92 5.72
C SER A 71 -4.44 5.40 6.11
N ASN A 72 -3.70 5.74 7.17
CA ASN A 72 -3.51 7.11 7.66
C ASN A 72 -2.03 7.41 7.98
N LEU A 73 -1.09 6.82 7.24
CA LEU A 73 0.34 7.02 7.48
C LEU A 73 0.83 8.31 6.82
N THR A 74 0.62 9.46 7.48
CA THR A 74 1.13 10.74 6.97
C THR A 74 2.65 10.85 7.09
N GLN A 75 3.24 11.80 6.37
CA GLN A 75 4.67 12.12 6.47
C GLN A 75 5.07 12.50 7.89
N GLU A 76 4.31 13.38 8.55
CA GLU A 76 4.59 13.87 9.91
C GLU A 76 4.61 12.70 10.88
N LEU A 77 3.65 11.80 10.74
CA LEU A 77 3.57 10.59 11.55
C LEU A 77 4.76 9.68 11.32
N LEU A 78 5.09 9.37 10.06
CA LEU A 78 6.22 8.49 9.76
C LEU A 78 7.53 9.05 10.33
N MET A 79 7.75 10.37 10.23
CA MET A 79 8.91 11.03 10.79
C MET A 79 8.94 10.98 12.33
N GLU A 80 7.79 11.17 12.98
CA GLU A 80 7.67 11.05 14.43
C GLU A 80 7.93 9.61 14.91
N LEU A 81 7.42 8.59 14.20
CA LEU A 81 7.68 7.19 14.51
C LEU A 81 9.17 6.87 14.41
N ARG A 82 9.85 7.35 13.35
CA ARG A 82 11.30 7.19 13.20
C ARG A 82 12.08 7.82 14.35
N ARG A 83 11.65 9.01 14.79
CA ARG A 83 12.26 9.71 15.93
C ARG A 83 12.09 8.94 17.25
N LEU A 84 10.93 8.31 17.44
CA LEU A 84 10.59 7.54 18.64
C LEU A 84 11.24 6.15 18.68
N ALA A 85 11.55 5.57 17.52
CA ALA A 85 12.11 4.24 17.39
C ALA A 85 13.44 4.22 16.61
N PRO A 86 14.50 4.92 17.09
CA PRO A 86 15.75 5.10 16.34
C PRO A 86 16.57 3.82 16.16
N ARG A 87 16.21 2.73 16.86
CA ARG A 87 16.91 1.43 16.82
C ARG A 87 16.29 0.43 15.83
N VAL A 88 15.15 0.76 15.25
CA VAL A 88 14.49 -0.11 14.26
C VAL A 88 15.36 -0.19 13.02
N GLN A 89 15.76 -1.41 12.68
CA GLN A 89 16.64 -1.71 11.55
C GLN A 89 15.86 -1.95 10.27
N SER A 90 14.58 -2.34 10.37
CA SER A 90 13.75 -2.66 9.22
C SER A 90 12.36 -2.04 9.35
N TRP A 91 11.94 -1.32 8.31
CA TRP A 91 10.63 -0.70 8.23
C TRP A 91 9.88 -1.25 7.03
N ASP A 92 8.71 -1.82 7.25
CA ASP A 92 7.80 -2.20 6.17
C ASP A 92 6.68 -1.18 6.05
N VAL A 93 6.76 -0.31 5.04
CA VAL A 93 5.76 0.72 4.73
C VAL A 93 5.00 0.41 3.43
N ARG A 94 5.08 -0.84 2.94
CA ARG A 94 4.39 -1.24 1.70
C ARG A 94 2.89 -1.02 1.82
N PHE A 95 2.28 -0.52 0.76
CA PHE A 95 0.82 -0.33 0.63
C PHE A 95 0.20 0.61 1.69
N ALA A 96 1.02 1.30 2.49
CA ALA A 96 0.55 2.32 3.41
C ALA A 96 0.18 3.59 2.64
N MET A 97 -0.93 4.22 3.04
CA MET A 97 -1.51 5.41 2.43
C MET A 97 -1.94 6.41 3.52
N PRO A 98 -2.06 7.71 3.24
CA PRO A 98 -1.40 8.40 2.14
C PRO A 98 0.09 8.59 2.48
N LEU A 99 1.00 7.91 1.79
CA LEU A 99 2.45 8.13 1.94
C LEU A 99 2.98 8.88 0.72
N PRO A 100 3.27 10.19 0.81
CA PRO A 100 3.80 10.94 -0.33
C PRO A 100 5.14 10.36 -0.79
N TRP A 101 5.26 10.07 -2.09
CA TRP A 101 6.50 9.49 -2.63
C TRP A 101 7.71 10.39 -2.40
N THR A 102 7.54 11.71 -2.50
CA THR A 102 8.61 12.69 -2.25
C THR A 102 9.23 12.54 -0.87
N CYS A 103 8.41 12.28 0.15
CA CYS A 103 8.88 12.04 1.52
C CYS A 103 9.65 10.72 1.62
N LEU A 104 9.08 9.63 1.08
CA LEU A 104 9.70 8.31 1.12
C LEU A 104 11.02 8.29 0.35
N GLU A 105 11.07 8.93 -0.82
CA GLU A 105 12.27 9.06 -1.63
C GLU A 105 13.38 9.82 -0.88
N GLN A 106 13.06 10.94 -0.24
CA GLN A 106 14.02 11.68 0.58
C GLN A 106 14.57 10.82 1.71
N TRP A 107 13.71 10.04 2.38
CA TRP A 107 14.14 9.10 3.41
C TRP A 107 15.07 8.03 2.82
N LEU A 108 14.69 7.38 1.73
CA LEU A 108 15.51 6.35 1.09
C LEU A 108 16.89 6.88 0.70
N ARG A 109 16.96 8.12 0.18
CA ARG A 109 18.23 8.80 -0.14
C ARG A 109 19.08 9.03 1.12
N GLN A 110 18.49 9.47 2.22
CA GLN A 110 19.19 9.66 3.50
C GLN A 110 19.75 8.34 4.04
N GLU A 111 18.98 7.25 3.99
CA GLU A 111 19.48 5.94 4.43
C GLU A 111 20.59 5.39 3.52
N ALA A 112 20.52 5.66 2.21
CA ALA A 112 21.57 5.27 1.26
C ALA A 112 22.90 6.00 1.49
N GLN A 113 22.88 7.19 2.12
CA GLN A 113 24.09 7.94 2.48
C GLN A 113 24.75 7.47 3.77
N LYS A 114 24.06 6.66 4.58
CA LYS A 114 24.64 6.09 5.81
C LYS A 114 25.59 4.94 5.47
N GLY A 115 26.61 4.75 6.31
CA GLY A 115 27.49 3.59 6.23
C GLY A 115 26.73 2.28 6.49
N ASP A 116 27.23 1.18 5.91
CA ASP A 116 26.55 -0.13 5.86
C ASP A 116 26.11 -0.63 7.25
N SER A 117 26.94 -0.45 8.28
CA SER A 117 26.66 -0.88 9.67
C SER A 117 25.51 -0.15 10.36
N THR A 118 24.96 0.92 9.77
CA THR A 118 23.87 1.74 10.35
C THR A 118 22.69 1.90 9.40
N ARG A 119 22.72 1.16 8.28
CA ARG A 119 21.72 1.30 7.23
C ARG A 119 20.41 0.67 7.68
N THR A 120 19.36 1.49 7.67
CA THR A 120 18.00 1.00 7.89
C THR A 120 17.47 0.40 6.58
N GLN A 121 16.95 -0.82 6.63
CA GLN A 121 16.20 -1.40 5.54
C GLN A 121 14.79 -0.80 5.50
N VAL A 122 14.35 -0.34 4.33
CA VAL A 122 13.00 0.20 4.14
C VAL A 122 12.35 -0.55 2.99
N LEU A 123 11.34 -1.35 3.30
CA LEU A 123 10.50 -2.02 2.32
C LEU A 123 9.37 -1.05 1.93
N HIS A 124 9.30 -0.71 0.65
CA HIS A 124 8.35 0.27 0.13
C HIS A 124 7.57 -0.28 -1.07
N THR A 125 6.40 0.32 -1.33
CA THR A 125 5.46 -0.14 -2.37
C THR A 125 6.09 -0.29 -3.75
N LEU A 126 6.96 0.65 -4.18
CA LEU A 126 7.62 0.57 -5.49
C LEU A 126 8.64 -0.57 -5.63
N GLY A 127 9.07 -1.18 -4.51
CA GLY A 127 9.92 -2.36 -4.49
C GLY A 127 9.14 -3.67 -4.48
N ALA A 128 7.80 -3.63 -4.46
CA ALA A 128 6.98 -4.83 -4.44
C ALA A 128 7.07 -5.61 -5.75
N HIS A 129 7.03 -6.93 -5.66
CA HIS A 129 6.96 -7.86 -6.79
C HIS A 129 5.70 -8.74 -6.66
N PRO A 130 5.17 -9.28 -7.78
CA PRO A 130 4.12 -10.29 -7.75
C PRO A 130 4.49 -11.39 -6.77
N SER A 131 3.57 -11.69 -5.86
CA SER A 131 3.71 -12.72 -4.85
C SER A 131 2.33 -13.23 -4.47
N PRO A 132 2.16 -14.54 -4.23
CA PRO A 132 0.89 -15.11 -3.74
C PRO A 132 0.45 -14.56 -2.38
N GLU A 133 1.37 -13.95 -1.62
CA GLU A 133 1.07 -13.32 -0.33
C GLU A 133 0.43 -11.93 -0.45
N LEU A 134 0.42 -11.34 -1.65
CA LEU A 134 -0.25 -10.07 -1.86
C LEU A 134 -1.75 -10.28 -1.97
N THR A 135 -2.51 -9.46 -1.26
CA THR A 135 -3.96 -9.37 -1.46
C THR A 135 -4.26 -8.66 -2.79
N PRO A 136 -5.43 -8.89 -3.40
CA PRO A 136 -5.80 -8.19 -4.63
C PRO A 136 -5.79 -6.67 -4.45
N ARG A 137 -6.20 -6.18 -3.27
CA ARG A 137 -6.16 -4.75 -2.93
C ARG A 137 -4.73 -4.21 -2.90
N GLU A 138 -3.78 -4.96 -2.35
CA GLU A 138 -2.38 -4.54 -2.34
C GLU A 138 -1.78 -4.47 -3.74
N VAL A 139 -2.19 -5.35 -4.65
CA VAL A 139 -1.81 -5.27 -6.07
C VAL A 139 -2.33 -3.97 -6.70
N VAL A 140 -3.60 -3.64 -6.50
CA VAL A 140 -4.18 -2.36 -7.01
C VAL A 140 -3.47 -1.16 -6.41
N VAL A 141 -3.24 -1.15 -5.09
CA VAL A 141 -2.49 -0.08 -4.43
C VAL A 141 -1.07 0.02 -4.99
N ALA A 142 -0.40 -1.10 -5.26
CA ALA A 142 0.94 -1.11 -5.85
C ALA A 142 0.97 -0.41 -7.21
N GLN A 143 0.02 -0.75 -8.08
CA GLN A 143 -0.08 -0.19 -9.42
C GLN A 143 -0.49 1.29 -9.40
N ALA A 144 -1.53 1.65 -8.63
CA ALA A 144 -1.98 3.03 -8.52
C ALA A 144 -0.91 3.94 -7.92
N TYR A 145 -0.22 3.46 -6.87
CA TYR A 145 0.93 4.15 -6.28
C TYR A 145 2.09 4.30 -7.28
N ALA A 146 2.38 3.25 -8.05
CA ALA A 146 3.40 3.31 -9.09
C ALA A 146 3.08 4.35 -10.17
N LEU A 147 1.83 4.40 -10.65
CA LEU A 147 1.39 5.41 -11.63
C LEU A 147 1.47 6.83 -11.05
N HIS A 148 1.00 7.03 -9.82
CA HIS A 148 1.17 8.29 -9.09
C HIS A 148 2.64 8.75 -9.03
N CYS A 149 3.59 7.81 -8.86
CA CYS A 149 5.03 8.10 -8.85
C CYS A 149 5.68 8.18 -10.24
N GLY A 150 4.93 8.00 -11.34
CA GLY A 150 5.49 7.94 -12.70
C GLY A 150 6.26 6.65 -13.03
N ARG A 151 6.10 5.59 -12.22
CA ARG A 151 6.80 4.31 -12.35
C ARG A 151 5.96 3.27 -13.08
N ILE A 152 5.75 3.50 -14.37
CA ILE A 152 4.95 2.62 -15.25
C ILE A 152 5.49 1.18 -15.25
N ASP A 153 6.81 1.00 -15.14
CA ASP A 153 7.46 -0.31 -15.06
C ASP A 153 6.98 -1.15 -13.87
N VAL A 154 6.76 -0.50 -12.72
CA VAL A 154 6.24 -1.18 -11.52
C VAL A 154 4.77 -1.52 -11.70
N CYS A 155 3.97 -0.64 -12.32
CA CYS A 155 2.58 -0.94 -12.65
C CYS A 155 2.46 -2.14 -13.61
N PHE A 156 3.29 -2.15 -14.66
CA PHE A 156 3.32 -3.20 -15.68
C PHE A 156 3.69 -4.56 -15.08
N ARG A 157 4.51 -4.60 -14.03
CA ARG A 157 4.91 -5.84 -13.34
C ARG A 157 3.74 -6.67 -12.81
N PHE A 158 2.64 -6.02 -12.45
CA PHE A 158 1.44 -6.66 -11.90
C PHE A 158 0.35 -6.94 -12.96
N THR A 159 0.64 -6.70 -14.24
CA THR A 159 -0.29 -7.05 -15.33
C THR A 159 -0.32 -8.55 -15.55
N SER A 160 -1.50 -9.11 -15.81
CA SER A 160 -1.67 -10.53 -16.11
C SER A 160 -1.03 -10.90 -17.44
N HIS A 161 -0.70 -12.19 -17.62
CA HIS A 161 -0.13 -12.68 -18.87
C HIS A 161 -0.99 -12.30 -20.10
N LEU A 162 -2.31 -12.47 -20.01
CA LEU A 162 -3.24 -12.12 -21.09
C LEU A 162 -3.23 -10.62 -21.39
N ASN A 163 -3.22 -9.77 -20.35
CA ASN A 163 -3.14 -8.33 -20.52
C ASN A 163 -1.85 -7.91 -21.24
N ARG A 164 -0.70 -8.51 -20.88
CA ARG A 164 0.59 -8.28 -21.56
C ARG A 164 0.57 -8.67 -23.03
N LEU A 165 -0.08 -9.78 -23.38
CA LEU A 165 -0.22 -10.17 -24.79
C LEU A 165 -0.99 -9.12 -25.59
N MET A 166 -2.00 -8.48 -24.98
CA MET A 166 -2.83 -7.45 -25.62
C MET A 166 -2.12 -6.10 -25.70
N THR A 167 -1.54 -5.63 -24.60
CA THR A 167 -0.89 -4.31 -24.54
C THR A 167 0.51 -4.32 -25.15
N GLY A 168 1.14 -5.49 -25.28
CA GLY A 168 2.50 -5.65 -25.75
C GLY A 168 3.57 -5.32 -24.68
N PRO A 169 4.83 -5.15 -25.10
CA PRO A 169 5.96 -4.91 -24.19
C PRO A 169 5.83 -3.56 -23.46
N LEU A 170 6.67 -3.36 -22.45
CA LEU A 170 6.63 -2.19 -21.56
C LEU A 170 6.58 -0.86 -22.32
N GLU A 171 7.35 -0.72 -23.41
CA GLU A 171 7.41 0.51 -24.21
C GLU A 171 6.06 0.80 -24.89
N ARG A 172 5.34 -0.24 -25.32
CA ARG A 172 4.01 -0.10 -25.91
C ARG A 172 2.95 0.15 -24.84
N PHE A 173 3.05 -0.54 -23.71
CA PHE A 173 2.18 -0.31 -22.55
C PHE A 173 2.30 1.12 -22.03
N ALA A 174 3.52 1.67 -21.96
CA ALA A 174 3.77 3.04 -21.51
C ALA A 174 3.07 4.10 -22.39
N ARG A 175 2.95 3.86 -23.69
CA ARG A 175 2.24 4.76 -24.62
C ARG A 175 0.74 4.89 -24.31
N LEU A 176 0.15 3.96 -23.56
CA LEU A 176 -1.24 4.09 -23.10
C LEU A 176 -1.42 5.32 -22.22
N PHE A 177 -0.36 5.82 -21.57
CA PHE A 177 -0.40 6.97 -20.68
C PHE A 177 0.04 8.29 -21.34
N ASP A 178 0.44 8.26 -22.62
CA ASP A 178 0.84 9.48 -23.34
C ASP A 178 -0.37 10.37 -23.60
N ALA A 179 -0.23 11.69 -23.43
CA ALA A 179 -1.28 12.63 -23.81
C ALA A 179 -1.53 12.57 -25.33
N PRO A 180 -2.79 12.65 -25.80
CA PRO A 180 -4.01 13.00 -25.06
C PRO A 180 -4.83 11.79 -24.57
N SER A 181 -4.20 10.66 -24.24
CA SER A 181 -4.89 9.46 -23.76
C SER A 181 -5.75 9.72 -22.51
N ARG A 182 -6.89 9.03 -22.42
CA ARG A 182 -7.74 9.01 -21.24
C ARG A 182 -6.98 8.56 -19.98
N TYR A 183 -6.00 7.67 -20.12
CA TYR A 183 -5.19 7.16 -19.01
C TYR A 183 -4.09 8.12 -18.55
N ALA A 184 -3.81 9.20 -19.29
CA ALA A 184 -2.70 10.10 -18.99
C ALA A 184 -2.78 10.73 -17.58
N ILE A 185 -3.99 10.94 -17.05
CA ILE A 185 -4.22 11.49 -15.71
C ILE A 185 -3.68 10.61 -14.58
N MET A 186 -3.47 9.31 -14.81
CA MET A 186 -2.97 8.40 -13.78
C MET A 186 -1.50 8.66 -13.44
N VAL A 187 -0.72 9.10 -14.43
CA VAL A 187 0.73 9.24 -14.31
C VAL A 187 1.07 10.59 -13.71
N GLY A 188 1.76 10.59 -12.57
CA GLY A 188 2.11 11.83 -11.87
C GLY A 188 0.89 12.59 -11.34
N CYS A 189 -0.21 11.89 -11.04
CA CYS A 189 -1.39 12.48 -10.42
C CYS A 189 -1.05 13.11 -9.06
N GLU A 190 -1.88 14.03 -8.56
CA GLU A 190 -1.69 14.64 -7.23
C GLU A 190 -2.01 13.64 -6.11
N ARG A 191 -3.09 12.87 -6.29
CA ARG A 191 -3.54 11.86 -5.34
C ARG A 191 -4.39 10.80 -6.02
N PHE A 192 -4.60 9.70 -5.32
CA PHE A 192 -5.52 8.64 -5.74
C PHE A 192 -6.21 8.00 -4.53
N ALA A 193 -7.30 7.28 -4.80
CA ALA A 193 -8.08 6.54 -3.83
C ALA A 193 -8.45 5.19 -4.42
N VAL A 194 -8.49 4.16 -3.56
CA VAL A 194 -8.87 2.80 -3.93
C VAL A 194 -10.06 2.40 -3.08
N GLU A 195 -11.19 2.21 -3.74
CA GLU A 195 -12.45 1.78 -3.14
C GLU A 195 -12.69 0.31 -3.47
N ASP A 196 -13.00 -0.47 -2.44
CA ASP A 196 -13.33 -1.88 -2.61
C ASP A 196 -14.69 -1.98 -3.30
N THR A 197 -14.80 -2.84 -4.32
CA THR A 197 -16.09 -3.18 -4.93
C THR A 197 -16.46 -4.64 -4.69
N ALA A 198 -17.65 -5.01 -5.18
CA ALA A 198 -18.16 -6.36 -5.07
C ALA A 198 -17.24 -7.38 -5.74
N LYS A 199 -17.23 -8.60 -5.19
CA LYS A 199 -16.64 -9.77 -5.83
C LYS A 199 -17.54 -10.23 -6.97
N GLU A 200 -16.96 -10.47 -8.14
CA GLU A 200 -17.67 -11.05 -9.28
C GLU A 200 -17.09 -12.44 -9.56
N GLY A 201 -17.70 -13.47 -8.97
CA GLY A 201 -17.21 -14.84 -9.05
C GLY A 201 -15.81 -14.98 -8.45
N ALA A 202 -14.85 -15.41 -9.28
CA ALA A 202 -13.44 -15.55 -8.90
C ALA A 202 -12.60 -14.28 -9.12
N ALA A 203 -13.16 -13.27 -9.79
CA ALA A 203 -12.51 -11.99 -10.02
C ALA A 203 -12.81 -11.00 -8.88
N GLN A 204 -11.86 -10.10 -8.65
CA GLN A 204 -12.02 -9.00 -7.70
C GLN A 204 -11.91 -7.68 -8.47
N CYS A 205 -12.89 -6.81 -8.25
CA CYS A 205 -12.92 -5.47 -8.82
C CYS A 205 -12.59 -4.41 -7.76
N PHE A 206 -12.06 -3.27 -8.21
CA PHE A 206 -11.84 -2.08 -7.41
C PHE A 206 -12.12 -0.83 -8.25
N VAL A 207 -12.64 0.22 -7.62
CA VAL A 207 -12.70 1.54 -8.25
C VAL A 207 -11.48 2.33 -7.80
N VAL A 208 -10.73 2.83 -8.77
CA VAL A 208 -9.57 3.70 -8.52
C VAL A 208 -9.85 5.06 -9.11
N THR A 209 -9.84 6.08 -8.27
CA THR A 209 -10.01 7.47 -8.68
C THR A 209 -8.67 8.18 -8.62
N PHE A 210 -8.31 8.85 -9.71
CA PHE A 210 -7.10 9.68 -9.79
C PHE A 210 -7.50 11.15 -9.91
N TRP A 211 -6.77 12.01 -9.21
CA TRP A 211 -6.93 13.46 -9.30
C TRP A 211 -5.66 14.10 -9.85
N GLY A 212 -5.79 14.83 -10.96
CA GLY A 212 -4.69 15.55 -11.60
C GLY A 212 -4.55 16.97 -11.05
N ALA A 213 -3.33 17.50 -11.14
CA ALA A 213 -3.05 18.87 -10.72
C ALA A 213 -3.94 19.88 -11.48
N PRO A 214 -4.38 20.97 -10.83
CA PRO A 214 -5.14 22.02 -11.49
C PRO A 214 -4.31 22.66 -12.61
N GLN A 215 -4.88 22.76 -13.81
CA GLN A 215 -4.19 23.31 -14.98
C GLN A 215 -3.96 24.83 -14.89
N SER A 216 -4.60 25.51 -13.93
CA SER A 216 -4.46 26.94 -13.68
C SER A 216 -4.78 27.26 -12.21
N PRO A 217 -4.21 28.34 -11.63
CA PRO A 217 -4.58 28.79 -10.29
C PRO A 217 -6.09 29.04 -10.19
N GLY A 218 -6.77 28.37 -9.26
CA GLY A 218 -8.24 28.43 -9.11
C GLY A 218 -9.04 27.55 -10.08
N GLY A 219 -8.36 26.79 -10.95
CA GLY A 219 -8.99 25.78 -11.80
C GLY A 219 -9.53 24.61 -10.98
N ARG A 220 -10.61 23.99 -11.46
CA ARG A 220 -11.18 22.78 -10.84
C ARG A 220 -10.21 21.61 -11.01
N GLU A 221 -9.96 20.89 -9.91
CA GLU A 221 -9.22 19.62 -9.92
C GLU A 221 -9.93 18.65 -10.89
N LYS A 222 -9.18 18.12 -11.86
CA LYS A 222 -9.72 17.10 -12.77
C LYS A 222 -9.59 15.76 -12.09
N SER A 223 -10.65 14.97 -12.10
CA SER A 223 -10.65 13.60 -11.59
C SER A 223 -11.20 12.62 -12.61
N GLN A 224 -10.67 11.40 -12.63
CA GLN A 224 -11.19 10.31 -13.44
C GLN A 224 -11.15 9.01 -12.64
N SER A 225 -12.25 8.26 -12.68
CA SER A 225 -12.36 6.95 -12.05
C SER A 225 -12.24 5.84 -13.07
N TYR A 226 -11.83 4.67 -12.60
CA TYR A 226 -11.60 3.49 -13.41
C TYR A 226 -11.94 2.23 -12.61
N ILE A 227 -12.38 1.19 -13.30
CA ILE A 227 -12.51 -0.15 -12.74
C ILE A 227 -11.22 -0.91 -13.02
N TRP A 228 -10.59 -1.39 -11.95
CA TRP A 228 -9.53 -2.39 -11.97
C TRP A 228 -10.16 -3.77 -11.79
N GLN A 229 -9.91 -4.68 -12.74
CA GLN A 229 -10.33 -6.08 -12.64
C GLN A 229 -9.10 -6.98 -12.46
N LEU A 230 -9.15 -7.82 -11.43
CA LEU A 230 -8.07 -8.72 -11.06
C LEU A 230 -8.56 -10.15 -10.99
N SER A 231 -7.67 -11.07 -11.35
CA SER A 231 -7.84 -12.49 -11.13
C SER A 231 -6.61 -13.07 -10.43
N CYS A 232 -6.80 -14.23 -9.82
CA CYS A 232 -5.73 -15.07 -9.29
C CYS A 232 -5.74 -16.37 -10.10
N GLY A 233 -4.72 -16.55 -10.93
CA GLY A 233 -4.70 -17.61 -11.94
C GLY A 233 -3.45 -18.50 -11.86
N GLN A 234 -3.57 -19.71 -12.40
CA GLN A 234 -2.44 -20.65 -12.53
C GLN A 234 -1.34 -20.11 -13.45
N MET A 235 -1.69 -19.28 -14.45
CA MET A 235 -0.71 -18.68 -15.36
C MET A 235 0.20 -17.65 -14.71
N ASP A 236 -0.21 -17.11 -13.56
CA ASP A 236 0.55 -16.11 -12.79
C ASP A 236 1.07 -16.71 -11.47
N ASP A 237 1.30 -18.02 -11.43
CA ASP A 237 1.86 -18.76 -10.28
C ASP A 237 1.07 -18.53 -8.96
N GLY A 238 -0.25 -18.36 -9.05
CA GLY A 238 -1.10 -18.07 -7.89
C GLY A 238 -0.95 -16.64 -7.34
N CYS A 239 -0.30 -15.75 -8.09
CA CYS A 239 -0.29 -14.33 -7.79
C CYS A 239 -1.58 -13.66 -8.30
N TRP A 240 -2.00 -12.62 -7.60
CA TRP A 240 -3.00 -11.69 -8.13
C TRP A 240 -2.37 -10.81 -9.21
N SER A 241 -3.09 -10.65 -10.32
CA SER A 241 -2.67 -9.84 -11.46
C SER A 241 -3.86 -9.07 -12.05
N THR A 242 -3.57 -8.00 -12.80
CA THR A 242 -4.60 -7.15 -13.41
C THR A 242 -4.88 -7.59 -14.83
N ASP A 243 -6.14 -7.95 -15.06
CA ASP A 243 -6.65 -8.36 -16.36
C ASP A 243 -7.06 -7.17 -17.21
N SER A 244 -7.76 -6.22 -16.61
CA SER A 244 -8.27 -5.06 -17.34
C SER A 244 -8.34 -3.81 -16.46
N VAL A 245 -8.22 -2.65 -17.13
CA VAL A 245 -8.43 -1.33 -16.55
C VAL A 245 -9.29 -0.50 -17.49
N VAL A 246 -10.51 -0.19 -17.06
CA VAL A 246 -11.51 0.48 -17.90
C VAL A 246 -11.91 1.80 -17.23
N PRO A 247 -11.91 2.94 -17.95
CA PRO A 247 -12.43 4.18 -17.38
C PRO A 247 -13.92 4.06 -17.09
N LEU A 248 -14.34 4.70 -16.00
CA LEU A 248 -15.73 4.97 -15.73
C LEU A 248 -16.09 6.29 -16.39
N ASP A 249 -16.74 6.22 -17.55
CA ASP A 249 -17.34 7.39 -18.15
C ASP A 249 -18.60 7.74 -17.36
N ILE A 250 -18.62 8.93 -16.74
CA ILE A 250 -19.74 9.36 -15.88
C ILE A 250 -21.05 9.47 -16.69
N ASP A 251 -20.94 9.65 -18.01
CA ASP A 251 -22.09 9.76 -18.90
C ASP A 251 -22.84 8.44 -19.12
N SER A 252 -22.20 7.27 -18.91
CA SER A 252 -22.82 5.95 -19.12
C SER A 252 -23.37 5.31 -17.84
N PHE A 253 -23.13 5.89 -16.67
CA PHE A 253 -23.70 5.40 -15.40
C PHE A 253 -25.10 5.95 -15.11
N TRP A 254 -25.55 6.97 -15.85
CA TRP A 254 -26.82 7.68 -15.66
C TRP A 254 -27.79 7.53 -16.84
N ASP A 255 -27.71 6.47 -17.64
CA ASP A 255 -28.71 6.21 -18.68
C ASP A 255 -30.04 5.64 -18.13
N GLY A 256 -30.15 5.48 -16.81
CA GLY A 256 -31.37 5.03 -16.15
C GLY A 256 -31.66 3.54 -16.28
N SER A 257 -30.80 2.77 -16.96
CA SER A 257 -31.00 1.34 -17.18
C SER A 257 -30.82 0.48 -15.92
N PHE A 258 -30.20 1.02 -14.85
CA PHE A 258 -29.94 0.28 -13.61
C PHE A 258 -31.12 0.26 -12.61
N LEU A 259 -32.24 0.93 -12.91
CA LEU A 259 -33.46 0.90 -12.09
C LEU A 259 -34.53 -0.06 -12.63
N GLU A 260 -34.23 -0.79 -13.70
CA GLU A 260 -35.10 -1.82 -14.24
C GLU A 260 -34.42 -3.18 -14.13
N GLU A 261 -34.44 -3.78 -12.93
CA GLU A 261 -34.58 -5.23 -12.69
C GLU A 261 -34.81 -5.56 -11.20
#